data_AF-A0A7U9L256-F1
#
_entry.id   AF-A0A7U9L256-F1
#
_cell.length_a   1.000
_cell.length_b   1.000
_cell.length_c   1.000
_cell.angle_alpha   90.00
_cell.angle_beta   90.00
_cell.angle_gamma   90.00
#
_symmetry.space_group_name_H-M   'P 1'
#
loop_
_entity.id
_entity.type
_entity.pdbx_description
1 polymer ?
#
loop_
_entity_poly.entity_id
_entity_poly.type
_entity_poly.pdbx_seq_one_letter_code
_entity_poly.pdbx_strand_id
1 'polypeptide(L)'
;MAWTAGGGTIAPGATQEWTFDWGGNGDVGPQLIQARPLNPNGLLFTTEIGEVLDGNNHLSYRARVRNAGPLTVTFQWRGGSV
;
A
#
# COMPACT_ATOMS: atom_id res chain seq x y z
N MET A 1 9.94 11.70 10.22
CA MET A 1 8.72 10.88 10.21
C MET A 1 7.62 11.53 9.37
N ALA A 2 7.56 11.17 8.09
CA ALA A 2 6.54 11.63 7.16
C ALA A 2 5.52 10.49 6.93
N TRP A 3 4.24 10.76 7.20
CA TRP A 3 3.16 9.80 6.96
C TRP A 3 2.42 10.15 5.66
N THR A 4 2.21 9.15 4.80
CA THR A 4 1.39 9.24 3.59
C THR A 4 0.19 8.31 3.74
N ALA A 5 -0.98 8.75 3.32
CA ALA A 5 -2.20 7.94 3.33
C ALA A 5 -3.03 8.17 2.07
N GLY A 6 -3.89 7.21 1.77
CA GLY A 6 -4.83 7.30 0.66
C GLY A 6 -5.81 6.15 0.69
N GLY A 7 -6.48 5.90 -0.43
CA GLY A 7 -7.49 4.85 -0.51
C GLY A 7 -8.00 4.66 -1.92
N GLY A 8 -8.98 3.79 -2.06
CA GLY A 8 -9.60 3.48 -3.34
C GLY A 8 -10.63 2.37 -3.24
N THR A 9 -11.09 1.91 -4.39
CA THR A 9 -12.04 0.81 -4.53
C THR A 9 -11.48 -0.27 -5.43
N ILE A 10 -11.66 -1.53 -5.07
CA ILE A 10 -11.21 -2.69 -5.85
C ILE A 10 -12.38 -3.65 -6.10
N ALA A 11 -12.64 -3.94 -7.38
CA ALA A 11 -13.73 -4.83 -7.79
C ALA A 11 -13.49 -6.28 -7.34
N PRO A 12 -14.53 -7.13 -7.24
CA PRO A 12 -14.40 -8.54 -6.91
C PRO A 12 -13.39 -9.27 -7.81
N GLY A 13 -12.50 -10.06 -7.21
CA GLY A 13 -11.49 -10.85 -7.93
C GLY A 13 -10.32 -10.05 -8.51
N ALA A 14 -10.37 -8.71 -8.48
CA ALA A 14 -9.32 -7.87 -9.02
C ALA A 14 -8.11 -7.79 -8.10
N THR A 15 -6.95 -7.54 -8.71
CA THR A 15 -5.71 -7.18 -8.04
C THR A 15 -5.37 -5.75 -8.43
N GLN A 16 -5.00 -4.93 -7.46
CA GLN A 16 -4.51 -3.58 -7.68
C GLN A 16 -3.14 -3.43 -7.04
N GLU A 17 -2.32 -2.64 -7.70
CA GLU A 17 -0.97 -2.32 -7.26
C GLU A 17 -0.89 -0.85 -6.88
N TRP A 18 -0.19 -0.58 -5.78
CA TRP A 18 0.20 0.77 -5.39
C TRP A 18 1.71 0.87 -5.30
N THR A 19 2.21 2.00 -5.77
CA THR A 19 3.59 2.41 -5.60
C THR A 19 3.63 3.66 -4.73
N PHE A 20 4.54 3.67 -3.77
CA PHE A 20 4.82 4.79 -2.91
C PHE A 20 6.30 5.12 -3.01
N ASP A 21 6.63 6.39 -3.09
CA ASP A 21 8.01 6.85 -3.13
C ASP A 21 8.27 7.72 -1.90
N TRP A 22 9.16 7.26 -1.03
CA TRP A 22 9.69 8.06 0.08
C TRP A 22 11.15 8.35 -0.22
N GLY A 23 11.54 9.61 -0.08
CA GLY A 23 12.85 10.08 -0.54
C GLY A 23 13.33 11.28 0.26
N GLY A 24 14.63 11.30 0.55
CA GLY A 24 15.30 12.34 1.32
C GLY A 24 16.50 11.78 2.09
N ASN A 25 17.45 12.65 2.41
CA ASN A 25 18.66 12.27 3.14
C ASN A 25 18.29 11.80 4.57
N GLY A 26 18.37 10.49 4.83
CA GLY A 26 18.07 9.89 6.13
C GLY A 26 16.77 9.08 6.20
N ASP A 27 16.00 9.00 5.12
CA ASP A 27 14.80 8.17 5.06
C ASP A 27 15.19 6.68 4.92
N VAL A 28 14.85 5.87 5.93
CA VAL A 28 15.13 4.41 5.97
C VAL A 28 13.93 3.57 5.53
N GLY A 29 12.90 4.22 4.98
CA GLY A 29 11.72 3.55 4.45
C GLY A 29 10.53 3.41 5.40
N PRO A 30 9.34 3.07 4.85
CA PRO A 30 8.13 2.74 5.53
C PRO A 30 8.32 1.61 6.51
N GLN A 31 8.09 1.94 7.77
CA GLN A 31 8.05 0.96 8.85
C GLN A 31 6.73 0.19 8.88
N LEU A 32 5.71 0.66 8.17
CA LEU A 32 4.37 0.07 8.17
C LEU A 32 3.61 0.42 6.89
N ILE A 33 3.24 -0.59 6.10
CA ILE A 33 2.23 -0.45 5.02
C ILE A 33 1.05 -1.33 5.39
N GLN A 34 -0.13 -0.72 5.50
CA GLN A 34 -1.35 -1.43 5.83
C GLN A 34 -2.48 -0.99 4.91
N ALA A 35 -3.13 -1.96 4.27
CA ALA A 35 -4.40 -1.76 3.58
C ALA A 35 -5.52 -2.27 4.48
N ARG A 36 -6.51 -1.41 4.76
CA ARG A 36 -7.67 -1.76 5.59
C ARG A 36 -8.95 -1.64 4.75
N PRO A 37 -9.73 -2.73 4.60
CA PRO A 37 -11.07 -2.64 4.04
C PRO A 37 -11.99 -1.80 4.95
N LEU A 38 -12.78 -0.93 4.35
CA LEU A 38 -13.73 -0.05 5.02
C LEU A 38 -15.15 -0.63 5.02
N ASN A 39 -15.49 -1.43 4.01
CA ASN A 39 -16.77 -2.10 3.92
C ASN A 39 -16.85 -3.28 4.91
N PRO A 40 -17.99 -3.48 5.61
CA PRO A 40 -18.25 -4.73 6.32
C PRO A 40 -18.16 -5.90 5.33
N ASN A 41 -17.48 -6.99 5.73
CA ASN A 41 -17.25 -8.19 4.92
C ASN A 41 -16.34 -8.01 3.69
N GLY A 42 -15.58 -6.91 3.60
CA GLY A 42 -14.57 -6.76 2.56
C GLY A 42 -13.41 -7.73 2.74
N LEU A 43 -13.17 -8.59 1.75
CA LEU A 43 -12.09 -9.58 1.76
C LEU A 43 -10.88 -9.07 0.97
N LEU A 44 -10.04 -8.28 1.65
CA LEU A 44 -8.83 -7.70 1.07
C LEU A 44 -7.58 -8.43 1.58
N PHE A 45 -6.73 -8.86 0.65
CA PHE A 45 -5.47 -9.54 0.94
C PHE A 45 -4.31 -8.74 0.37
N THR A 46 -3.30 -8.45 1.18
CA THR A 46 -2.00 -8.00 0.65
C THR A 46 -1.24 -9.24 0.19
N THR A 47 -0.95 -9.33 -1.10
CA THR A 47 -0.34 -10.52 -1.71
C THR A 47 1.14 -10.35 -2.02
N GLU A 48 1.63 -9.11 -2.11
CA GLU A 48 3.03 -8.82 -2.38
C GLU A 48 3.40 -7.48 -1.75
N ILE A 49 4.58 -7.42 -1.15
CA ILE A 49 5.24 -6.20 -0.70
C ILE A 49 6.67 -6.27 -1.22
N GLY A 50 7.11 -5.21 -1.88
CA GLY A 50 8.48 -5.08 -2.39
C GLY A 50 9.03 -3.68 -2.12
N GLU A 51 10.33 -3.62 -1.91
CA GLU A 51 11.08 -2.38 -1.65
C GLU A 51 12.19 -2.27 -2.69
N VAL A 52 12.41 -1.08 -3.22
CA VAL A 52 13.45 -0.78 -4.21
C VAL A 52 14.15 0.50 -3.78
N LEU A 53 15.44 0.39 -3.43
CA LEU A 53 16.30 1.56 -3.25
C LEU A 53 16.83 1.97 -4.61
N ASP A 54 16.49 3.18 -5.06
CA ASP A 54 17.04 3.75 -6.27
C ASP A 54 18.43 4.35 -6.03
N GLY A 55 19.15 4.66 -7.12
CA GLY A 55 20.50 5.21 -7.05
C GLY A 55 20.62 6.62 -6.45
N ASN A 56 19.50 7.27 -6.10
CA ASN A 56 19.42 8.60 -5.51
C ASN A 56 19.04 8.56 -4.02
N ASN A 57 19.12 7.39 -3.36
CA ASN A 57 18.61 7.16 -2.00
C ASN A 57 17.10 7.41 -1.86
N HIS A 58 16.32 7.27 -2.94
CA HIS A 58 14.88 7.16 -2.81
C HIS A 58 14.49 5.70 -2.65
N LEU A 59 13.60 5.43 -1.71
CA LEU A 59 13.09 4.10 -1.45
C LEU A 59 11.65 4.03 -1.95
N SER A 60 11.48 3.30 -3.04
CA SER A 60 10.19 3.01 -3.65
C SER A 60 9.63 1.73 -3.07
N TYR A 61 8.33 1.73 -2.78
CA TYR A 61 7.60 0.59 -2.27
C TYR A 61 6.47 0.23 -3.16
N ARG A 62 6.28 -1.07 -3.31
CA ARG A 62 5.21 -1.66 -4.08
C ARG A 62 4.40 -2.55 -3.16
N ALA A 63 3.09 -2.34 -3.13
CA ALA A 63 2.16 -3.26 -2.49
C ALA A 63 1.13 -3.72 -3.50
N ARG A 64 0.87 -5.03 -3.57
CA ARG A 64 -0.26 -5.59 -4.31
C ARG A 64 -1.33 -6.03 -3.34
N VAL A 65 -2.54 -5.53 -3.56
CA VAL A 65 -3.72 -5.97 -2.84
C VAL A 65 -4.69 -6.66 -3.79
N ARG A 66 -5.32 -7.73 -3.30
CA ARG A 66 -6.33 -8.48 -4.02
C ARG A 66 -7.63 -8.49 -3.25
N ASN A 67 -8.72 -8.24 -3.96
CA ASN A 67 -10.05 -8.52 -3.46
C ASN A 67 -10.41 -9.97 -3.77
N ALA A 68 -10.39 -10.83 -2.76
CA ALA A 68 -10.78 -12.23 -2.91
C ALA A 68 -12.27 -12.46 -2.60
N GLY A 69 -13.01 -11.40 -2.31
CA GLY A 69 -14.44 -11.47 -1.99
C GLY A 69 -15.35 -11.21 -3.19
N PRO A 70 -16.66 -11.47 -3.01
CA PRO A 70 -17.67 -11.29 -4.04
C PRO A 70 -18.17 -9.84 -4.17
N LEU A 71 -17.75 -8.92 -3.27
CA LEU A 71 -18.20 -7.53 -3.22
C LEU A 71 -17.06 -6.58 -3.54
N THR A 72 -17.36 -5.44 -4.16
CA THR A 72 -16.40 -4.34 -4.28
C THR A 72 -15.97 -3.87 -2.88
N VAL A 73 -14.66 -3.74 -2.69
CA VAL A 73 -14.09 -3.30 -1.41
C VAL A 73 -13.59 -1.87 -1.56
N THR A 74 -14.10 -0.96 -0.73
CA THR A 74 -13.43 0.32 -0.46
C THR A 74 -12.39 0.08 0.61
N PHE A 75 -11.20 0.63 0.45
CA PHE A 75 -10.12 0.48 1.42
C PHE A 75 -9.42 1.82 1.64
N GLN A 76 -8.73 1.92 2.78
CA GLN A 76 -7.75 2.95 3.04
C GLN A 76 -6.38 2.32 3.24
N TRP A 77 -5.33 3.05 2.92
CA TRP A 77 -3.96 2.67 3.20
C TRP A 77 -3.20 3.80 3.88
N ARG A 78 -2.17 3.41 4.63
CA ARG A 78 -1.17 4.31 5.20
C ARG A 78 0.21 3.70 5.05
N GLY A 79 1.19 4.56 4.85
CA GLY A 79 2.61 4.27 4.87
C GLY A 79 3.35 5.40 5.57
N GLY A 80 4.45 5.12 6.26
CA GLY A 80 5.20 6.18 6.92
C GLY A 80 6.65 5.81 7.13
N SER A 81 7.54 6.68 6.70
CA SER A 81 8.98 6.59 6.92
C SER A 81 9.42 7.34 8.16
N VAL A 82 10.58 6.99 8.71
CA VAL A 82 11.20 7.71 9.85
C VAL A 82 12.20 8.75 9.39
#